data_AF-A0A353T4U3-F1
#
_entry.id   AF-A0A353T4U3-F1
#
_cell.length_a   1.000
_cell.length_b   1.000
_cell.length_c   1.000
_cell.angle_alpha   90.00
_cell.angle_beta   90.00
_cell.angle_gamma   90.00
#
_symmetry.space_group_name_H-M   'P 1'
#
loop_
_entity.id
_entity.type
_entity.pdbx_description
1 polymer ?
#
loop_
_entity_poly.entity_id
_entity_poly.type
_entity_poly.pdbx_seq_one_letter_code
_entity_poly.pdbx_strand_id
1 'polypeptide(L)'
;MITKYPPVNGKFPHILHGADYNPEQWKDTPEIWDDDMRMMKLAHCNVVSVGIFSWSSLEPEEGRFTFDWLDNILDKLAENGIRAILATPSGARPAWMSYRYPQVLRVRQNRQRILHGERHNHCYTSPIYREKVQIINRKLAERYKDHPALLVWHVSNEYGGACHCDLCQEAFRAWLKEKYEGDLDKLNRTWWTGFWSHTYTDWSQ
;
A
#
# COMPACT_ATOMS: atom_id res chain seq x y z
N MET A 1 39.66 -6.82 0.62
CA MET A 1 38.85 -6.19 -0.46
C MET A 1 37.53 -5.75 0.15
N ILE A 2 37.08 -4.52 -0.11
CA ILE A 2 35.76 -4.05 0.37
C ILE A 2 34.70 -4.53 -0.61
N THR A 3 33.70 -5.26 -0.14
CA THR A 3 32.53 -5.64 -0.94
C THR A 3 31.70 -4.40 -1.24
N LYS A 4 31.54 -4.06 -2.53
CA LYS A 4 30.73 -2.92 -2.98
C LYS A 4 29.45 -3.42 -3.64
N TYR A 5 28.31 -3.05 -3.06
CA TYR A 5 26.99 -3.34 -3.62
C TYR A 5 26.58 -2.31 -4.68
N PRO A 6 25.74 -2.69 -5.66
CA PRO A 6 25.20 -1.73 -6.63
C PRO A 6 24.27 -0.70 -5.94
N PRO A 7 24.06 0.48 -6.56
CA PRO A 7 23.05 1.42 -6.08
C PRO A 7 21.64 0.86 -6.22
N VAL A 8 20.68 1.41 -5.48
CA VAL A 8 19.26 1.03 -5.52
C VAL A 8 18.71 1.05 -6.96
N ASN A 9 19.11 2.05 -7.75
CA ASN A 9 18.82 2.11 -9.18
C ASN A 9 20.09 2.54 -9.93
N GLY A 10 20.50 1.74 -10.92
CA GLY A 10 21.72 2.00 -11.72
C GLY A 10 21.72 3.32 -12.48
N LYS A 11 20.54 3.91 -12.76
CA LYS A 11 20.40 5.22 -13.42
C LYS A 11 20.62 6.41 -12.47
N PHE A 12 20.71 6.17 -11.16
CA PHE A 12 20.90 7.21 -10.15
C PHE A 12 21.85 6.74 -9.03
N PRO A 13 23.17 6.72 -9.29
CA PRO A 13 24.17 6.14 -8.39
C PRO A 13 24.57 7.09 -7.25
N HIS A 14 23.60 7.61 -6.50
CA HIS A 14 23.81 8.55 -5.39
C HIS A 14 23.24 8.00 -4.07
N ILE A 15 23.74 8.51 -2.95
CA ILE A 15 23.02 8.36 -1.67
C ILE A 15 21.71 9.11 -1.79
N LEU A 16 20.62 8.42 -1.49
CA LEU A 16 19.27 8.98 -1.51
C LEU A 16 19.06 9.82 -0.25
N HIS A 17 18.68 11.08 -0.44
CA HIS A 17 18.44 12.03 0.64
C HIS A 17 17.16 12.83 0.36
N GLY A 18 16.22 12.77 1.29
CA GLY A 18 14.96 13.50 1.23
C GLY A 18 13.93 12.92 2.20
N ALA A 19 12.65 13.01 1.83
CA ALA A 19 11.54 12.71 2.72
C ALA A 19 10.29 12.23 1.96
N ASP A 20 9.28 11.80 2.71
CA ASP A 20 7.92 11.74 2.20
C ASP A 20 7.43 13.16 1.89
N TYR A 21 6.84 13.34 0.72
CA TYR A 21 6.31 14.60 0.22
C TYR A 21 4.83 14.45 -0.14
N ASN A 22 3.99 15.27 0.51
CA ASN A 22 2.52 15.19 0.43
C ASN A 22 1.90 16.46 -0.19
N PRO A 23 2.25 16.79 -1.44
CA PRO A 23 1.77 18.00 -2.11
C PRO A 23 0.26 18.02 -2.32
N GLU A 24 -0.39 16.86 -2.29
CA GLU A 24 -1.83 16.75 -2.43
C GLU A 24 -2.63 17.46 -1.33
N GLN A 25 -1.98 17.78 -0.21
CA GLN A 25 -2.55 18.53 0.91
C GLN A 25 -2.51 20.05 0.67
N TRP A 26 -1.73 20.51 -0.31
CA TRP A 26 -1.48 21.92 -0.63
C TRP A 26 -1.92 22.28 -2.05
N LYS A 27 -2.85 21.52 -2.65
CA LYS A 27 -3.34 21.72 -4.02
C LYS A 27 -3.94 23.09 -4.27
N ASP A 28 -4.53 23.69 -3.24
CA ASP A 28 -5.20 24.98 -3.33
C ASP A 28 -4.22 26.17 -3.14
N THR A 29 -2.94 25.89 -2.93
CA THR A 29 -1.85 26.87 -2.73
C THR A 29 -0.61 26.45 -3.54
N PRO A 30 -0.70 26.42 -4.89
CA PRO A 30 0.35 25.89 -5.76
C PRO A 30 1.68 26.64 -5.67
N GLU A 31 1.70 27.87 -5.19
CA GLU A 31 2.93 28.62 -4.89
C GLU A 31 3.80 27.93 -3.83
N ILE A 32 3.21 27.12 -2.94
CA ILE A 32 3.95 26.32 -1.96
C ILE A 32 4.79 25.25 -2.67
N TRP A 33 4.29 24.66 -3.76
CA TRP A 33 5.05 23.65 -4.49
C TRP A 33 6.33 24.20 -5.11
N ASP A 34 6.31 25.45 -5.59
CA ASP A 34 7.52 26.10 -6.12
C ASP A 34 8.52 26.41 -4.99
N ASP A 35 8.03 26.84 -3.83
CA ASP A 35 8.88 27.08 -2.67
C ASP A 35 9.47 25.78 -2.11
N ASP A 36 8.70 24.68 -2.13
CA ASP A 36 9.17 23.35 -1.78
C ASP A 36 10.35 22.92 -2.67
N MET A 37 10.24 23.09 -3.99
CA MET A 37 11.35 22.77 -4.91
C MET A 37 12.59 23.61 -4.61
N ARG A 38 12.41 24.91 -4.34
CA ARG A 38 13.50 25.82 -3.94
C ARG A 38 14.16 25.34 -2.65
N MET A 39 13.38 24.99 -1.63
CA MET A 39 13.89 24.52 -0.34
C MET A 39 14.56 23.15 -0.43
N MET A 40 14.02 22.21 -1.19
CA MET A 40 14.64 20.90 -1.44
C MET A 40 16.03 21.05 -2.07
N LYS A 41 16.19 21.99 -3.02
CA LYS A 41 17.50 22.32 -3.60
C LYS A 41 18.47 22.89 -2.57
N LEU A 42 18.04 23.81 -1.72
CA LEU A 42 18.86 24.38 -0.65
C LEU A 42 19.28 23.32 0.39
N ALA A 43 18.43 22.34 0.64
CA ALA A 43 18.71 21.23 1.55
C ALA A 43 19.51 20.09 0.90
N HIS A 44 19.81 20.17 -0.39
CA HIS A 44 20.42 19.09 -1.19
C HIS A 44 19.61 17.77 -1.11
N CYS A 45 18.28 17.88 -1.07
CA CYS A 45 17.39 16.75 -1.26
C CYS A 45 17.38 16.34 -2.74
N ASN A 46 17.50 15.05 -3.01
CA ASN A 46 17.61 14.52 -4.37
C ASN A 46 16.55 13.47 -4.70
N VAL A 47 15.72 13.10 -3.73
CA VAL A 47 14.59 12.18 -3.91
C VAL A 47 13.47 12.50 -2.92
N VAL A 48 12.22 12.25 -3.31
CA VAL A 48 11.07 12.28 -2.39
C VAL A 48 10.11 11.11 -2.64
N SER A 49 9.43 10.65 -1.60
CA SER A 49 8.33 9.67 -1.74
C SER A 49 7.00 10.39 -1.93
N VAL A 50 6.29 10.11 -3.02
CA VAL A 50 5.04 10.82 -3.37
C VAL A 50 3.91 9.83 -3.58
N GLY A 51 2.69 10.19 -3.18
CA GLY A 51 1.50 9.39 -3.48
C GLY A 51 1.08 8.39 -2.41
N ILE A 52 1.77 8.33 -1.26
CA ILE A 52 1.61 7.25 -0.26
C ILE A 52 0.18 7.14 0.26
N PHE A 53 -0.45 8.29 0.55
CA PHE A 53 -1.82 8.36 1.09
C PHE A 53 -2.76 9.13 0.17
N SER A 54 -2.46 9.18 -1.13
CA SER A 54 -3.13 10.10 -2.04
C SER A 54 -4.32 9.47 -2.78
N TRP A 55 -4.86 8.32 -2.35
CA TRP A 55 -5.95 7.63 -3.09
C TRP A 55 -7.16 8.54 -3.29
N SER A 56 -7.68 9.18 -2.24
CA SER A 56 -8.83 10.10 -2.37
C SER A 56 -8.54 11.31 -3.27
N SER A 57 -7.27 11.70 -3.37
CA SER A 57 -6.78 12.75 -4.24
C SER A 57 -6.59 12.31 -5.70
N LEU A 58 -6.44 11.01 -5.94
CA LEU A 58 -6.27 10.41 -7.27
C LEU A 58 -7.59 9.87 -7.84
N GLU A 59 -8.49 9.41 -6.98
CA GLU A 59 -9.81 8.85 -7.32
C GLU A 59 -10.85 9.37 -6.31
N PRO A 60 -11.23 10.66 -6.40
CA PRO A 60 -12.18 11.29 -5.48
C PRO A 60 -13.57 10.64 -5.50
N GLU A 61 -13.97 10.11 -6.65
CA GLU A 61 -15.19 9.32 -6.85
C GLU A 61 -14.81 8.04 -7.59
N GLU A 62 -15.53 6.95 -7.33
CA GLU A 62 -15.20 5.66 -7.92
C GLU A 62 -15.16 5.71 -9.45
N GLY A 63 -14.02 5.34 -10.03
CA GLY A 63 -13.79 5.36 -11.47
C GLY A 63 -13.44 6.73 -12.04
N ARG A 64 -13.59 7.83 -11.30
CA ARG A 64 -13.20 9.18 -11.74
C ARG A 64 -11.81 9.51 -11.22
N PHE A 65 -10.81 9.41 -12.10
CA PHE A 65 -9.41 9.66 -11.75
C PHE A 65 -8.97 11.10 -12.09
N THR A 66 -8.17 11.69 -11.21
CA THR A 66 -7.62 13.05 -11.33
C THR A 66 -6.12 13.03 -11.10
N PHE A 67 -5.33 12.98 -12.18
CA PHE A 67 -3.87 12.85 -12.15
C PHE A 67 -3.11 14.17 -12.34
N ASP A 68 -3.77 15.23 -12.80
CA ASP A 68 -3.11 16.48 -13.24
C ASP A 68 -2.20 17.10 -12.16
N TRP A 69 -2.58 17.01 -10.89
CA TRP A 69 -1.75 17.50 -9.79
C TRP A 69 -0.48 16.67 -9.61
N LEU A 70 -0.56 15.35 -9.78
CA LEU A 70 0.59 14.46 -9.65
C LEU A 70 1.51 14.58 -10.87
N ASP A 71 0.94 14.79 -12.06
CA ASP A 71 1.72 15.10 -13.27
C ASP A 71 2.57 16.36 -13.03
N ASN A 72 1.95 17.46 -12.59
CA ASN A 72 2.63 18.72 -12.31
C ASN A 72 3.76 18.55 -11.27
N ILE A 73 3.50 17.79 -10.19
CA ILE A 73 4.53 17.51 -9.18
C ILE A 73 5.70 16.71 -9.77
N LEU A 74 5.43 15.66 -10.53
CA LEU A 74 6.48 14.84 -11.12
C LEU A 74 7.30 15.64 -12.14
N ASP A 75 6.67 16.51 -12.92
CA ASP A 75 7.35 17.44 -13.85
C ASP A 75 8.26 18.40 -13.08
N LYS A 76 7.74 19.08 -12.04
CA LYS A 76 8.54 19.97 -11.17
C LYS A 76 9.74 19.26 -10.54
N LEU A 77 9.55 18.02 -10.06
CA LEU A 77 10.65 17.22 -9.52
C LEU A 77 11.72 16.97 -10.59
N ALA A 78 11.31 16.53 -11.79
CA ALA A 78 12.22 16.27 -12.90
C ALA A 78 13.01 17.52 -13.32
N GLU A 79 12.33 18.66 -13.48
CA GLU A 79 12.93 19.96 -13.83
C GLU A 79 13.94 20.43 -12.79
N ASN A 80 13.74 20.07 -11.52
CA ASN A 80 14.63 20.42 -10.42
C ASN A 80 15.71 19.36 -10.14
N GLY A 81 15.78 18.29 -10.95
CA GLY A 81 16.75 17.22 -10.79
C GLY A 81 16.49 16.31 -9.58
N ILE A 82 15.27 16.34 -9.04
CA ILE A 82 14.82 15.54 -7.90
C ILE A 82 14.07 14.32 -8.44
N ARG A 83 14.32 13.15 -7.85
CA ARG A 83 13.66 11.90 -8.23
C ARG A 83 12.43 11.62 -7.37
N ALA A 84 11.51 10.82 -7.90
CA ALA A 84 10.32 10.35 -7.21
C ALA A 84 10.43 8.86 -6.87
N ILE A 85 10.22 8.54 -5.60
CA ILE A 85 9.80 7.22 -5.15
C ILE A 85 8.27 7.23 -5.21
N LEU A 86 7.70 6.69 -6.30
CA LEU A 86 6.26 6.77 -6.52
C LEU A 86 5.56 5.66 -5.75
N ALA A 87 4.61 6.03 -4.89
CA ALA A 87 3.93 5.08 -4.04
C ALA A 87 2.60 4.60 -4.62
N THR A 88 2.23 3.36 -4.30
CA THR A 88 0.87 2.86 -4.53
C THR A 88 0.00 3.16 -3.31
N PRO A 89 -1.19 3.76 -3.44
CA PRO A 89 -1.84 4.43 -2.32
C PRO A 89 -2.68 3.50 -1.42
N SER A 90 -2.40 2.20 -1.39
CA SER A 90 -3.16 1.21 -0.61
C SER A 90 -3.00 1.33 0.92
N GLY A 91 -2.16 2.25 1.39
CA GLY A 91 -2.02 2.55 2.82
C GLY A 91 -3.32 3.10 3.44
N ALA A 92 -4.08 3.91 2.68
CA ALA A 92 -5.36 4.45 3.12
C ALA A 92 -6.36 4.50 1.96
N ARG A 93 -7.54 3.91 2.19
CA ARG A 93 -8.63 3.85 1.20
C ARG A 93 -9.55 5.07 1.33
N PRO A 94 -10.16 5.55 0.23
CA PRO A 94 -11.15 6.62 0.31
C PRO A 94 -12.39 6.22 1.10
N ALA A 95 -13.09 7.22 1.64
CA ALA A 95 -14.35 7.01 2.37
C ALA A 95 -15.43 6.35 1.51
N TRP A 96 -15.57 6.76 0.25
CA TRP A 96 -16.55 6.20 -0.69
C TRP A 96 -16.38 4.67 -0.85
N MET A 97 -15.14 4.19 -0.82
CA MET A 97 -14.84 2.76 -0.96
C MET A 97 -15.27 1.99 0.28
N SER A 98 -15.01 2.56 1.47
CA SER A 98 -15.42 1.93 2.73
C SER A 98 -16.94 1.90 2.87
N TYR A 99 -17.62 2.96 2.42
CA TYR A 99 -19.07 3.07 2.42
C TYR A 99 -19.72 2.07 1.46
N ARG A 100 -19.26 2.03 0.20
CA ARG A 100 -19.83 1.15 -0.83
C ARG A 100 -19.47 -0.32 -0.65
N TYR A 101 -18.28 -0.61 -0.11
CA TYR A 101 -17.75 -1.97 0.02
C TYR A 101 -17.31 -2.29 1.45
N PRO A 102 -18.23 -2.50 2.41
CA PRO A 102 -17.88 -2.74 3.81
C PRO A 102 -16.94 -3.93 4.03
N GLN A 103 -16.88 -4.90 3.11
CA GLN A 103 -15.95 -6.03 3.14
C GLN A 103 -14.46 -5.65 3.08
N VAL A 104 -14.12 -4.41 2.69
CA VAL A 104 -12.74 -3.91 2.74
C VAL A 104 -12.30 -3.56 4.18
N LEU A 105 -13.24 -3.40 5.11
CA LEU A 105 -12.98 -3.08 6.52
C LEU A 105 -12.64 -4.36 7.29
N ARG A 106 -11.58 -4.31 8.10
CA ARG A 106 -11.16 -5.45 8.92
C ARG A 106 -12.19 -5.82 10.00
N VAL A 107 -12.13 -7.09 10.41
CA VAL A 107 -12.72 -7.54 11.68
C VAL A 107 -11.58 -7.76 12.67
N ARG A 108 -11.72 -7.19 13.86
CA ARG A 108 -10.78 -7.32 14.97
C ARG A 108 -10.84 -8.73 15.56
N GLN A 109 -9.86 -9.10 16.39
CA GLN A 109 -9.79 -10.41 17.04
C GLN A 109 -11.03 -10.74 17.89
N ASN A 110 -11.65 -9.73 18.50
CA ASN A 110 -12.92 -9.86 19.24
C ASN A 110 -14.17 -9.94 18.33
N ARG A 111 -13.98 -10.21 17.03
CA ARG A 111 -15.00 -10.33 15.98
C ARG A 111 -15.82 -9.07 15.69
N GLN A 112 -15.39 -7.90 16.18
CA GLN A 112 -16.00 -6.61 15.81
C GLN A 112 -15.45 -6.08 14.49
N ARG A 113 -16.35 -5.67 13.59
CA ARG A 113 -16.01 -4.95 12.35
C ARG A 113 -15.56 -3.53 12.70
N ILE A 114 -14.44 -3.08 12.13
CA ILE A 114 -14.04 -1.67 12.24
C ILE A 114 -14.92 -0.78 11.35
N LEU A 115 -15.08 0.48 11.72
CA LEU A 115 -15.65 1.50 10.84
C LEU A 115 -14.57 2.10 9.92
N HIS A 116 -14.97 2.98 9.01
CA HIS A 116 -14.02 3.76 8.22
C HIS A 116 -13.14 4.67 9.11
N GLY A 117 -11.88 4.86 8.73
CA GLY A 117 -10.90 5.67 9.46
C GLY A 117 -9.54 4.98 9.60
N GLU A 118 -8.62 5.68 10.26
CA GLU A 118 -7.20 5.30 10.45
C GLU A 118 -6.50 4.95 9.12
N ARG A 119 -5.43 4.14 9.18
CA ARG A 119 -4.63 3.68 8.04
C ARG A 119 -4.18 2.23 8.22
N HIS A 120 -3.68 1.61 7.14
CA HIS A 120 -3.10 0.26 7.12
C HIS A 120 -4.03 -0.86 7.61
N ASN A 121 -5.34 -0.62 7.59
CA ASN A 121 -6.35 -1.46 8.22
C ASN A 121 -7.37 -2.03 7.21
N HIS A 122 -6.93 -2.33 5.98
CA HIS A 122 -7.73 -3.00 4.97
C HIS A 122 -7.76 -4.52 5.16
N CYS A 123 -8.88 -5.17 4.83
CA CYS A 123 -8.95 -6.63 4.75
C CYS A 123 -8.06 -7.14 3.60
N TYR A 124 -7.00 -7.90 3.93
CA TYR A 124 -6.04 -8.42 2.95
C TYR A 124 -6.60 -9.51 2.02
N THR A 125 -7.79 -10.06 2.34
CA THR A 125 -8.44 -11.13 1.55
C THR A 125 -9.59 -10.59 0.70
N SER A 126 -10.03 -9.35 0.94
CA SER A 126 -11.15 -8.76 0.20
C SER A 126 -10.84 -8.74 -1.30
N PRO A 127 -11.62 -9.45 -2.15
CA PRO A 127 -11.38 -9.46 -3.59
C PRO A 127 -11.57 -8.05 -4.17
N ILE A 128 -12.54 -7.29 -3.66
CA ILE A 128 -12.79 -5.90 -4.07
C ILE A 128 -11.60 -5.01 -3.73
N TYR A 129 -11.03 -5.12 -2.53
CA TYR A 129 -9.87 -4.28 -2.19
C TYR A 129 -8.67 -4.60 -3.09
N ARG A 130 -8.41 -5.89 -3.35
CA ARG A 130 -7.33 -6.34 -4.24
C ARG A 130 -7.55 -5.86 -5.68
N GLU A 131 -8.77 -5.96 -6.20
CA GLU A 131 -9.14 -5.46 -7.53
C GLU A 131 -8.93 -3.94 -7.63
N LYS A 132 -9.44 -3.17 -6.67
CA LYS A 132 -9.30 -1.71 -6.66
C LYS A 132 -7.85 -1.26 -6.56
N VAL A 133 -7.05 -1.91 -5.71
CA VAL A 133 -5.60 -1.67 -5.63
C VAL A 133 -4.94 -1.98 -6.98
N GLN A 134 -5.30 -3.09 -7.62
CA GLN A 134 -4.74 -3.43 -8.93
C GLN A 134 -5.10 -2.40 -10.01
N ILE A 135 -6.32 -1.86 -10.00
CA ILE A 135 -6.77 -0.83 -10.94
C ILE A 135 -5.93 0.45 -10.77
N ILE A 136 -5.81 0.98 -9.55
CA ILE A 136 -5.05 2.23 -9.34
C ILE A 136 -3.55 2.02 -9.59
N ASN A 137 -2.99 0.88 -9.18
CA ASN A 137 -1.59 0.55 -9.43
C ASN A 137 -1.30 0.47 -10.93
N ARG A 138 -2.20 -0.16 -11.70
CA ARG A 138 -2.09 -0.24 -13.16
C ARG A 138 -2.13 1.16 -13.79
N LYS A 139 -3.06 2.02 -13.37
CA LYS A 139 -3.16 3.39 -13.90
C LYS A 139 -1.91 4.23 -13.60
N LEU A 140 -1.37 4.12 -12.39
CA LEU A 140 -0.10 4.76 -12.02
C LEU A 140 1.05 4.24 -12.89
N ALA A 141 1.16 2.93 -13.07
CA ALA A 141 2.21 2.34 -13.90
C ALA A 141 2.07 2.73 -15.38
N GLU A 142 0.86 2.64 -15.96
CA GLU A 142 0.61 3.02 -17.36
C GLU A 142 0.95 4.48 -17.63
N ARG A 143 0.64 5.38 -16.68
CA ARG A 143 0.89 6.82 -16.82
C ARG A 143 2.34 7.20 -16.57
N TYR A 144 3.00 6.60 -15.57
CA TYR A 144 4.28 7.10 -15.06
C TYR A 144 5.49 6.19 -15.29
N LYS A 145 5.33 4.99 -15.87
CA LYS A 145 6.44 4.03 -16.08
C LYS A 145 7.69 4.62 -16.76
N ASP A 146 7.49 5.58 -17.66
CA ASP A 146 8.55 6.21 -18.45
C ASP A 146 8.85 7.64 -18.00
N HIS A 147 8.21 8.11 -16.92
CA HIS A 147 8.36 9.48 -16.43
C HIS A 147 9.80 9.69 -15.90
N PRO A 148 10.51 10.76 -16.31
CA PRO A 148 11.92 10.96 -15.92
C PRO A 148 12.13 11.08 -14.41
N ALA A 149 11.17 11.62 -13.66
CA ALA A 149 11.27 11.65 -12.19
C ALA A 149 11.21 10.25 -11.55
N LEU A 150 10.52 9.26 -12.13
CA LEU A 150 10.29 7.96 -11.49
C LEU A 150 11.60 7.19 -11.29
N LEU A 151 11.90 6.86 -10.03
CA LEU A 151 13.11 6.13 -9.66
C LEU A 151 12.81 4.69 -9.23
N VAL A 152 11.91 4.52 -8.27
CA VAL A 152 11.48 3.22 -7.72
C VAL A 152 10.02 3.29 -7.25
N TRP A 153 9.40 2.14 -7.03
CA TRP A 153 8.05 2.02 -6.50
C TRP A 153 8.06 1.79 -4.99
N HIS A 154 7.22 2.53 -4.26
CA HIS A 154 6.94 2.30 -2.84
C HIS A 154 5.57 1.63 -2.69
N VAL A 155 5.58 0.32 -2.44
CA VAL A 155 4.34 -0.46 -2.43
C VAL A 155 3.63 -0.34 -1.09
N SER A 156 2.44 0.25 -1.11
CA SER A 156 1.60 0.57 0.05
C SER A 156 2.32 1.50 1.02
N ASN A 157 2.26 1.19 2.31
CA ASN A 157 2.97 1.78 3.43
C ASN A 157 2.84 0.86 4.63
N GLU A 158 3.94 0.65 5.37
CA GLU A 158 4.01 -0.04 6.67
C GLU A 158 2.98 -1.17 6.85
N TYR A 159 3.07 -2.22 6.04
CA TYR A 159 2.15 -3.36 6.14
C TYR A 159 2.10 -3.92 7.57
N GLY A 160 0.89 -4.12 8.08
CA GLY A 160 0.71 -4.65 9.44
C GLY A 160 -0.74 -4.91 9.83
N GLY A 161 -0.90 -5.53 11.00
CA GLY A 161 -2.18 -5.93 11.60
C GLY A 161 -2.83 -7.16 10.96
N ALA A 162 -3.97 -7.56 11.49
CA ALA A 162 -4.68 -8.78 11.11
C ALA A 162 -6.18 -8.55 10.86
N CYS A 163 -6.80 -9.46 10.13
CA CYS A 163 -8.24 -9.46 9.85
C CYS A 163 -8.86 -10.83 10.18
N HIS A 164 -9.97 -10.81 10.91
CA HIS A 164 -10.66 -11.99 11.42
C HIS A 164 -12.07 -12.18 10.82
N CYS A 165 -12.34 -11.61 9.64
CA CYS A 165 -13.62 -11.79 8.96
C CYS A 165 -13.69 -13.14 8.25
N ASP A 166 -14.88 -13.57 7.84
CA ASP A 166 -15.10 -14.90 7.25
C ASP A 166 -14.25 -15.16 6.00
N LEU A 167 -14.04 -14.15 5.14
CA LEU A 167 -13.12 -14.26 4.01
C LEU A 167 -11.71 -14.67 4.46
N CYS A 168 -11.22 -14.07 5.55
CA CYS A 168 -9.91 -14.36 6.10
C CYS A 168 -9.89 -15.71 6.83
N GLN A 169 -11.00 -16.13 7.45
CA GLN A 169 -11.10 -17.46 8.05
C GLN A 169 -11.04 -18.55 6.98
N GLU A 170 -11.77 -18.38 5.88
CA GLU A 170 -11.71 -19.31 4.74
C GLU A 170 -10.31 -19.37 4.11
N ALA A 171 -9.68 -18.21 3.89
CA ALA A 171 -8.30 -18.18 3.39
C ALA A 171 -7.31 -18.83 4.37
N PHE A 172 -7.52 -18.67 5.68
CA PHE A 172 -6.69 -19.33 6.69
C PHE A 172 -6.89 -20.85 6.70
N ARG A 173 -8.14 -21.33 6.61
CA ARG A 173 -8.44 -22.77 6.48
C ARG A 173 -7.83 -23.36 5.22
N ALA A 174 -7.92 -22.66 4.08
CA ALA A 174 -7.29 -23.08 2.84
C ALA A 174 -5.77 -23.18 2.99
N TRP A 175 -5.13 -22.18 3.62
CA TRP A 175 -3.70 -22.21 3.92
C TRP A 175 -3.31 -23.35 4.87
N LEU A 176 -4.13 -23.65 5.89
CA LEU A 176 -3.89 -24.78 6.80
C LEU A 176 -4.01 -26.12 6.05
N LYS A 177 -5.01 -26.28 5.19
CA LYS A 177 -5.15 -27.47 4.35
C LYS A 177 -3.91 -27.69 3.49
N GLU A 178 -3.40 -26.64 2.85
CA GLU A 178 -2.15 -26.72 2.07
C GLU A 178 -0.96 -27.10 2.97
N LYS A 179 -0.78 -26.39 4.08
CA LYS A 179 0.35 -26.59 5.01
C LYS A 179 0.41 -27.99 5.60
N TYR A 180 -0.75 -28.59 5.90
CA TYR A 180 -0.85 -29.93 6.48
C TYR A 180 -1.26 -30.99 5.45
N GLU A 181 -1.14 -30.70 4.14
CA GLU A 181 -1.36 -31.66 3.05
C GLU A 181 -2.77 -32.28 3.05
N GLY A 182 -3.76 -31.55 3.56
CA GLY A 182 -5.13 -32.04 3.73
C GLY A 182 -5.33 -33.03 4.88
N ASP A 183 -4.28 -33.37 5.63
CA ASP A 183 -4.33 -34.28 6.78
C ASP A 183 -4.70 -33.53 8.07
N LEU A 184 -5.98 -33.63 8.46
CA LEU A 184 -6.48 -33.02 9.69
C LEU A 184 -5.91 -33.70 10.95
N ASP A 185 -5.58 -34.99 10.89
CA ASP A 185 -4.95 -35.68 12.02
C ASP A 185 -3.51 -35.18 12.22
N LYS A 186 -2.79 -34.85 11.14
CA LYS A 186 -1.47 -34.20 11.21
C LYS A 186 -1.55 -32.84 11.89
N LEU A 187 -2.55 -32.02 11.57
CA LEU A 187 -2.79 -30.75 12.27
C LEU A 187 -3.04 -30.99 13.76
N ASN A 188 -3.98 -31.88 14.09
CA ASN A 188 -4.34 -32.19 15.48
C ASN A 188 -3.12 -32.69 16.29
N ARG A 189 -2.31 -33.59 15.72
CA ARG A 189 -1.08 -34.09 16.35
C ARG A 189 -0.04 -32.99 16.53
N THR A 190 0.14 -32.12 15.53
CA THR A 190 1.13 -31.03 15.57
C THR A 190 0.77 -29.98 16.63
N TRP A 191 -0.52 -29.72 16.83
CA TRP A 191 -1.01 -28.72 17.79
C TRP A 191 -1.37 -29.30 19.16
N TRP A 192 -1.29 -30.63 19.34
CA TRP A 192 -1.66 -31.32 20.56
C TRP A 192 -3.10 -31.02 21.01
N THR A 193 -4.03 -31.01 20.06
CA THR A 193 -5.43 -30.56 20.28
C THR A 193 -6.26 -31.51 21.14
N GLY A 194 -5.78 -32.73 21.44
CA GLY A 194 -6.42 -33.61 22.41
C GLY A 194 -6.47 -33.00 23.82
N PHE A 195 -5.54 -32.09 24.15
CA PHE A 195 -5.59 -31.34 25.39
C PHE A 195 -6.81 -30.40 25.43
N TRP A 196 -7.53 -30.43 26.56
CA TRP A 196 -8.82 -29.74 26.74
C TRP A 196 -9.89 -30.08 25.69
N SER A 197 -9.81 -31.27 25.08
CA SER A 197 -10.84 -31.76 24.14
C SER A 197 -11.06 -30.85 22.92
N HIS A 198 -10.00 -30.25 22.39
CA HIS A 198 -10.03 -29.34 21.23
C HIS A 198 -9.78 -30.03 19.88
N THR A 199 -9.82 -31.36 19.80
CA THR A 199 -9.62 -32.09 18.53
C THR A 199 -10.60 -31.60 17.48
N TYR A 200 -10.07 -31.09 16.36
CA TYR A 200 -10.87 -30.70 15.20
C TYR A 200 -11.28 -31.95 14.43
N THR A 201 -12.55 -32.02 14.06
CA THR A 201 -13.15 -33.14 13.31
C THR A 201 -13.60 -32.72 11.91
N ASP A 202 -13.61 -31.42 11.64
CA ASP A 202 -13.83 -30.85 10.31
C ASP A 202 -13.01 -29.58 10.14
N TRP A 203 -12.62 -29.26 8.91
CA TRP A 203 -11.85 -28.05 8.59
C TRP A 203 -12.64 -26.74 8.79
N SER A 204 -13.97 -26.79 8.83
CA SER A 204 -14.82 -25.61 9.06
C SER A 204 -14.85 -25.17 10.52
N GLN A 205 -14.47 -26.05 11.45
CA GLN A 205 -14.36 -25.75 12.90
C GLN A 205 -13.20 -24.79 13.17
#